data_AF-A0A1H9V875-F1
#
_entry.id   AF-A0A1H9V875-F1
#
_cell.length_a   1.000
_cell.length_b   1.000
_cell.length_c   1.000
_cell.angle_alpha   90.00
_cell.angle_beta   90.00
_cell.angle_gamma   90.00
#
_symmetry.space_group_name_H-M   'P 1'
#
loop_
_entity.id
_entity.type
_entity.pdbx_description
1 polymer ?
#
loop_
_entity_poly.entity_id
_entity_poly.type
_entity_poly.pdbx_seq_one_letter_code
_entity_poly.pdbx_strand_id
1 'polypeptide(L)'
;MVNQAGDRLPAPGRFVRYRDTDYRLQHHAGRWWITADHEVDESFSRQGRRHFVKRLAHDDVLECYDLARPGTYRGLPVEVAGDSGSAYWVTTRDPAGHAEGFERDDHRGPLAKLIAFDDAELRFTTTRTPVPMPWKIAYEWDRFTERLTDCFRDVTDGVFLIVHAAADPRRYVQFAGAPDRLYAEAPGTDVAADADEFQLRRFDWAEPEVTQPNWTSELRRPALTSEFAGLARRCVAALHEAYGITSPDELRYRAWSQPFGADATAVEFPGLGLD
;
A
#
# COMPACT_ATOMS: atom_id res chain seq x y z
N MET A 1 32.94 -11.97 -8.99
CA MET A 1 31.86 -11.44 -9.84
C MET A 1 31.70 -12.45 -10.98
N VAL A 2 30.83 -13.45 -10.81
CA VAL A 2 30.64 -14.51 -11.80
C VAL A 2 29.24 -14.38 -12.36
N ASN A 3 29.17 -13.76 -13.54
CA ASN A 3 28.01 -13.69 -14.41
C ASN A 3 27.92 -15.00 -15.20
N GLN A 4 26.91 -15.84 -15.02
CA GLN A 4 26.51 -16.86 -16.02
C GLN A 4 25.04 -17.31 -15.87
N ALA A 5 24.16 -16.73 -16.70
CA ALA A 5 23.34 -17.44 -17.69
C ALA A 5 22.51 -16.42 -18.51
N GLY A 6 22.96 -16.07 -19.72
CA GLY A 6 22.13 -15.40 -20.74
C GLY A 6 21.39 -14.13 -20.29
N ASP A 7 22.13 -13.13 -19.82
CA ASP A 7 21.66 -11.96 -19.07
C ASP A 7 20.67 -11.08 -19.86
N ARG A 8 19.41 -11.51 -19.90
CA ARG A 8 18.30 -10.65 -20.25
C ARG A 8 18.12 -9.63 -19.14
N LEU A 9 18.03 -8.36 -19.51
CA LEU A 9 17.63 -7.26 -18.66
C LEU A 9 16.27 -7.61 -18.02
N PRO A 10 16.21 -7.75 -16.69
CA PRO A 10 14.95 -8.04 -16.02
C PRO A 10 14.00 -6.87 -16.25
N ALA A 11 12.73 -7.15 -16.55
CA ALA A 11 11.76 -6.09 -16.77
C ALA A 11 11.62 -5.21 -15.52
N PRO A 12 11.44 -3.87 -15.67
CA PRO A 12 11.14 -2.97 -14.57
C PRO A 12 10.01 -3.49 -13.67
N GLY A 13 10.05 -3.06 -12.42
CA GLY A 13 9.12 -3.50 -11.38
C GLY A 13 9.78 -3.63 -10.02
N ARG A 14 9.06 -4.25 -9.09
CA ARG A 14 9.51 -4.45 -7.71
C ARG A 14 10.30 -5.75 -7.56
N PHE A 15 11.43 -5.66 -6.87
CA PHE A 15 12.33 -6.79 -6.62
C PHE A 15 12.66 -6.91 -5.15
N VAL A 16 13.02 -8.14 -4.76
CA VAL A 16 13.57 -8.47 -3.46
C VAL A 16 14.91 -9.16 -3.66
N ARG A 17 15.93 -8.73 -2.91
CA ARG A 17 17.22 -9.43 -2.89
C ARG A 17 17.18 -10.55 -1.85
N TYR A 18 17.43 -11.76 -2.30
CA TYR A 18 17.53 -12.95 -1.45
C TYR A 18 18.79 -13.74 -1.84
N ARG A 19 19.69 -13.97 -0.88
CA ARG A 19 20.99 -14.63 -1.11
C ARG A 19 21.74 -14.09 -2.34
N ASP A 20 21.92 -12.77 -2.37
CA ASP A 20 22.60 -12.02 -3.44
C ASP A 20 21.97 -12.13 -4.84
N THR A 21 20.75 -12.67 -4.94
CA THR A 21 19.99 -12.79 -6.19
C THR A 21 18.73 -11.92 -6.12
N ASP A 22 18.46 -11.23 -7.22
CA ASP A 22 17.31 -10.32 -7.35
C ASP A 22 16.11 -11.09 -7.90
N TYR A 23 15.05 -11.21 -7.10
CA TYR A 23 13.82 -11.88 -7.51
C TYR A 23 12.69 -10.87 -7.67
N ARG A 24 11.91 -10.99 -8.75
CA ARG A 24 10.71 -10.18 -8.94
C ARG A 24 9.70 -10.49 -7.85
N LEU A 25 9.28 -9.46 -7.12
CA LEU A 25 8.26 -9.58 -6.09
C LEU A 25 6.89 -9.80 -6.75
N GLN A 26 6.17 -10.80 -6.26
CA GLN A 26 4.81 -11.09 -6.68
C GLN A 26 3.85 -10.92 -5.51
N HIS A 27 2.63 -10.49 -5.84
CA HIS A 27 1.57 -10.26 -4.88
C HIS A 27 0.21 -10.66 -5.46
N HIS A 28 -0.58 -11.37 -4.67
CA HIS A 28 -1.99 -11.65 -4.95
C HIS A 28 -2.73 -11.99 -3.67
N ALA A 29 -3.93 -11.41 -3.48
CA ALA A 29 -4.81 -11.68 -2.35
C ALA A 29 -4.10 -11.61 -0.98
N GLY A 30 -3.32 -10.55 -0.75
CA GLY A 30 -2.62 -10.30 0.51
C GLY A 30 -1.38 -11.18 0.73
N ARG A 31 -0.98 -11.99 -0.25
CA ARG A 31 0.18 -12.88 -0.14
C ARG A 31 1.31 -12.36 -1.02
N TRP A 32 2.52 -12.42 -0.48
CA TRP A 32 3.74 -11.97 -1.13
C TRP A 32 4.68 -13.16 -1.33
N TRP A 33 5.29 -13.27 -2.50
CA TRP A 33 6.24 -14.34 -2.78
C TRP A 33 7.25 -13.97 -3.86
N ILE A 34 8.33 -14.75 -3.89
CA ILE A 34 9.33 -14.78 -4.96
C ILE A 34 9.38 -16.16 -5.58
N THR A 35 9.79 -16.24 -6.85
CA THR A 35 9.82 -17.50 -7.62
C THR A 35 11.19 -17.71 -8.25
N ALA A 36 11.68 -18.94 -8.18
CA ALA A 36 12.86 -19.43 -8.88
C ALA A 36 12.48 -20.57 -9.84
N ASP A 37 13.31 -20.81 -10.85
CA ASP A 37 13.21 -21.94 -11.79
C ASP A 37 14.07 -23.14 -11.37
N HIS A 38 14.82 -22.99 -10.28
CA HIS A 38 15.67 -24.00 -9.67
C HIS A 38 15.47 -24.02 -8.15
N GLU A 39 15.94 -25.08 -7.51
CA GLU A 39 15.94 -25.20 -6.05
C GLU A 39 17.00 -24.26 -5.47
N VAL A 40 16.59 -23.38 -4.56
CA VAL A 40 17.46 -22.39 -3.91
C VAL A 40 17.88 -22.88 -2.53
N ASP A 41 16.90 -23.23 -1.70
CA ASP A 41 17.03 -23.82 -0.37
C ASP A 41 15.66 -24.30 0.15
N GLU A 42 15.63 -24.77 1.40
CA GLU A 42 14.45 -25.30 2.10
C GLU A 42 13.29 -24.30 2.27
N SER A 43 13.54 -22.99 2.19
CA SER A 43 12.48 -21.97 2.25
C SER A 43 11.69 -21.83 0.95
N PHE A 44 12.21 -22.41 -0.15
CA PHE A 44 11.54 -22.49 -1.43
C PHE A 44 10.81 -23.84 -1.57
N SER A 45 9.49 -23.80 -1.70
CA SER A 45 8.68 -24.99 -1.96
C SER A 45 8.44 -25.18 -3.45
N ARG A 46 8.64 -26.40 -3.96
CA ARG A 46 8.34 -26.73 -5.36
C ARG A 46 6.85 -26.56 -5.65
N GLN A 47 6.54 -25.77 -6.68
CA GLN A 47 5.19 -25.52 -7.21
C GLN A 47 5.13 -25.96 -8.67
N GLY A 48 4.46 -27.07 -8.92
CA GLY A 48 4.40 -27.68 -10.26
C GLY A 48 5.75 -28.23 -10.73
N ARG A 49 5.93 -28.29 -12.05
CA ARG A 49 7.10 -28.97 -12.65
C ARG A 49 8.39 -28.15 -12.65
N ARG A 50 8.29 -26.81 -12.78
CA ARG A 50 9.42 -25.93 -13.13
C ARG A 50 9.66 -24.76 -12.17
N HIS A 51 8.84 -24.59 -11.14
CA HIS A 51 8.92 -23.41 -10.29
C HIS A 51 9.08 -23.79 -8.83
N PHE A 52 9.85 -22.98 -8.13
CA PHE A 52 10.05 -23.03 -6.70
C PHE A 52 9.60 -21.68 -6.13
N VAL A 53 8.84 -21.69 -5.04
CA VAL A 53 8.23 -20.47 -4.48
C VAL A 53 8.61 -20.33 -3.02
N LYS A 54 9.20 -19.19 -2.66
CA LYS A 54 9.31 -18.73 -1.27
C LYS A 54 8.21 -17.73 -1.01
N ARG A 55 7.31 -18.05 -0.08
CA ARG A 55 6.37 -17.08 0.48
C ARG A 55 7.13 -16.20 1.46
N LEU A 56 6.88 -14.90 1.40
CA LEU A 56 7.48 -13.94 2.32
C LEU A 56 6.61 -13.86 3.58
N ALA A 57 7.23 -14.11 4.73
CA ALA A 57 6.62 -13.94 6.03
C ALA A 57 6.84 -12.51 6.54
N HIS A 58 6.03 -12.07 7.51
CA HIS A 58 6.10 -10.71 8.07
C HIS A 58 7.44 -10.37 8.72
N ASP A 59 8.16 -11.39 9.21
CA ASP A 59 9.46 -11.33 9.86
C ASP A 59 10.64 -11.55 8.90
N ASP A 60 10.38 -11.83 7.60
CA ASP A 60 11.43 -11.81 6.58
C ASP A 60 11.94 -10.37 6.41
N VAL A 61 13.20 -10.12 6.83
CA VAL A 61 13.89 -8.84 6.64
C VAL A 61 14.77 -8.93 5.39
N LEU A 62 14.27 -8.40 4.28
CA LEU A 62 14.93 -8.46 2.97
C LEU A 62 14.99 -7.08 2.33
N GLU A 63 16.04 -6.83 1.54
CA GLU A 63 16.11 -5.63 0.72
C GLU A 63 15.02 -5.70 -0.35
N CYS A 64 14.18 -4.65 -0.40
CA CYS A 64 13.13 -4.47 -1.39
C CYS A 64 13.41 -3.18 -2.15
N TYR A 65 13.28 -3.19 -3.48
CA TYR A 65 13.50 -1.99 -4.29
C TYR A 65 12.65 -2.02 -5.56
N ASP A 66 12.33 -0.82 -6.07
CA ASP A 66 11.77 -0.64 -7.39
C ASP A 66 12.90 -0.43 -8.40
N LEU A 67 12.86 -1.19 -9.50
CA LEU A 67 13.77 -1.10 -10.63
C LEU A 67 13.07 -0.36 -11.78
N ALA A 68 13.68 0.73 -12.25
CA ALA A 68 13.21 1.52 -13.38
C ALA A 68 14.36 1.81 -14.35
N ARG A 69 14.02 2.05 -15.62
CA ARG A 69 14.97 2.45 -16.66
C ARG A 69 14.44 3.61 -17.50
N PRO A 70 14.26 4.78 -16.88
CA PRO A 70 13.82 5.96 -17.62
C PRO A 70 14.93 6.42 -18.58
N GLY A 71 14.50 6.98 -19.70
CA GLY A 71 15.41 7.44 -20.73
C GLY A 71 14.77 8.39 -21.73
N THR A 72 15.53 8.68 -22.78
CA THR A 72 15.08 9.41 -23.95
C THR A 72 15.46 8.67 -25.22
N TYR A 73 14.60 8.77 -26.24
CA TYR A 73 14.88 8.32 -27.60
C TYR A 73 14.45 9.41 -28.57
N ARG A 74 15.41 9.99 -29.32
CA ARG A 74 15.14 11.13 -30.23
C ARG A 74 14.40 12.30 -29.57
N GLY A 75 14.68 12.54 -28.30
CA GLY A 75 14.04 13.58 -27.49
C GLY A 75 12.70 13.19 -26.86
N LEU A 76 12.13 12.02 -27.18
CA LEU A 76 10.92 11.51 -26.54
C LEU A 76 11.24 10.85 -25.20
N PRO A 77 10.44 11.06 -24.14
CA PRO A 77 10.58 10.31 -22.89
C PRO A 77 10.20 8.84 -23.11
N VAL A 78 11.05 7.92 -22.68
CA VAL A 78 10.86 6.48 -22.83
C VAL A 78 11.25 5.70 -21.55
N GLU A 79 10.82 4.45 -21.48
CA GLU A 79 11.20 3.47 -20.46
C GLU A 79 11.74 2.21 -21.15
N VAL A 80 12.94 1.75 -20.78
CA VAL A 80 13.50 0.48 -21.26
C VAL A 80 12.95 -0.69 -20.45
N ALA A 81 11.96 -1.38 -21.01
CA ALA A 81 11.21 -2.43 -20.35
C ALA A 81 11.88 -3.81 -20.40
N GLY A 82 12.93 -4.01 -21.21
CA GLY A 82 13.72 -5.24 -21.24
C GLY A 82 14.55 -5.34 -22.51
N ASP A 83 14.97 -6.55 -22.85
CA ASP A 83 15.59 -6.85 -24.16
C ASP A 83 15.04 -8.13 -24.79
N SER A 84 15.22 -8.23 -26.10
CA SER A 84 14.84 -9.39 -26.92
C SER A 84 16.04 -10.21 -27.39
N GLY A 85 17.23 -10.01 -26.83
CA GLY A 85 18.50 -10.64 -27.25
C GLY A 85 19.24 -9.94 -28.39
N SER A 86 18.59 -9.06 -29.16
CA SER A 86 19.22 -8.26 -30.23
C SER A 86 18.85 -6.77 -30.20
N ALA A 87 17.88 -6.38 -29.37
CA ALA A 87 17.39 -5.02 -29.24
C ALA A 87 16.76 -4.80 -27.85
N TYR A 88 16.68 -3.55 -27.43
CA TYR A 88 15.91 -3.13 -26.28
C TYR A 88 14.42 -3.07 -26.61
N TRP A 89 13.60 -3.58 -25.70
CA TRP A 89 12.16 -3.34 -25.70
C TRP A 89 11.89 -2.02 -25.00
N VAL A 90 11.49 -0.99 -25.75
CA VAL A 90 11.36 0.38 -25.27
C VAL A 90 9.91 0.81 -25.37
N THR A 91 9.41 1.49 -24.33
CA THR A 91 8.01 1.93 -24.25
C THR A 91 7.90 3.44 -24.01
N THR A 92 6.82 4.06 -24.48
CA THR A 92 6.49 5.45 -24.19
C THR A 92 4.98 5.64 -24.04
N ARG A 93 4.58 6.60 -23.21
CA ARG A 93 3.19 7.08 -23.14
C ARG A 93 2.97 8.35 -23.96
N ASP A 94 4.02 8.91 -24.55
CA ASP A 94 3.94 10.11 -25.37
C ASP A 94 3.28 9.79 -26.73
N PRO A 95 2.15 10.43 -27.09
CA PRO A 95 1.50 10.22 -28.38
C PRO A 95 2.42 10.53 -29.59
N ALA A 96 3.42 11.39 -29.44
CA ALA A 96 4.39 11.68 -30.49
C ALA A 96 5.24 10.46 -30.89
N GLY A 97 5.28 9.42 -30.05
CA GLY A 97 5.95 8.16 -30.36
C GLY A 97 5.45 7.47 -31.63
N HIS A 98 4.22 7.70 -32.07
CA HIS A 98 3.72 7.18 -33.34
C HIS A 98 4.53 7.68 -34.55
N ALA A 99 4.95 8.96 -34.54
CA ALA A 99 5.77 9.52 -35.60
C ALA A 99 7.17 8.87 -35.65
N GLU A 100 7.64 8.36 -34.50
CA GLU A 100 8.90 7.63 -34.37
C GLU A 100 8.75 6.11 -34.54
N GLY A 101 7.57 5.65 -34.97
CA GLY A 101 7.31 4.23 -35.26
C GLY A 101 7.12 3.35 -34.02
N PHE A 102 6.69 3.92 -32.89
CA PHE A 102 6.17 3.13 -31.79
C PHE A 102 4.72 2.70 -32.08
N GLU A 103 4.40 1.46 -31.73
CA GLU A 103 3.11 0.85 -32.00
C GLU A 103 2.44 0.38 -30.70
N ARG A 104 1.11 0.20 -30.73
CA ARG A 104 0.37 -0.37 -29.59
C ARG A 104 0.13 -1.85 -29.83
N ASP A 105 0.62 -2.68 -28.92
CA ASP A 105 0.20 -4.08 -28.85
C ASP A 105 -1.14 -4.23 -28.09
N ASP A 106 -1.44 -3.28 -27.20
CA ASP A 106 -2.67 -3.24 -26.40
C ASP A 106 -3.24 -1.81 -26.40
N HIS A 107 -4.55 -1.68 -26.65
CA HIS A 107 -5.31 -0.43 -26.57
C HIS A 107 -5.15 0.32 -25.23
N ARG A 108 -4.84 -0.39 -24.13
CA ARG A 108 -4.60 0.22 -22.81
C ARG A 108 -3.12 0.36 -22.44
N GLY A 109 -2.22 -0.23 -23.24
CA GLY A 109 -0.79 -0.22 -23.00
C GLY A 109 -0.08 1.04 -23.49
N PRO A 110 1.19 1.26 -23.08
CA PRO A 110 2.05 2.26 -23.70
C PRO A 110 2.36 1.87 -25.16
N LEU A 111 2.82 2.84 -25.96
CA LEU A 111 3.42 2.55 -27.26
C LEU A 111 4.75 1.82 -27.03
N ALA A 112 5.10 0.87 -27.89
CA ALA A 112 6.30 0.06 -27.79
C ALA A 112 7.07 0.01 -29.12
N LYS A 113 8.39 -0.16 -29.01
CA LYS A 113 9.30 -0.31 -30.15
C LYS A 113 10.53 -1.11 -29.74
N LEU A 114 11.04 -1.94 -30.66
CA LEU A 114 12.37 -2.53 -30.55
C LEU A 114 13.42 -1.55 -31.06
N ILE A 115 14.41 -1.25 -30.24
CA ILE A 115 15.49 -0.31 -30.56
C ILE A 115 16.83 -1.04 -30.46
N ALA A 116 17.66 -0.95 -31.50
CA ALA A 116 18.95 -1.64 -31.53
C ALA A 116 19.84 -1.21 -30.34
N PHE A 117 20.69 -2.13 -29.85
CA PHE A 117 21.52 -1.87 -28.67
C PHE A 117 22.55 -0.76 -28.88
N ASP A 118 22.99 -0.57 -30.13
CA ASP A 118 23.99 0.42 -30.56
C ASP A 118 23.36 1.70 -31.12
N ASP A 119 22.04 1.85 -31.05
CA ASP A 119 21.36 3.07 -31.46
C ASP A 119 21.74 4.23 -30.52
N ALA A 120 22.56 5.15 -31.04
CA ALA A 120 23.11 6.27 -30.29
C ALA A 120 22.06 7.30 -29.81
N GLU A 121 20.84 7.24 -30.35
CA GLU A 121 19.74 8.13 -29.98
C GLU A 121 18.97 7.63 -28.76
N LEU A 122 19.14 6.37 -28.36
CA LEU A 122 18.60 5.83 -27.11
C LEU A 122 19.57 6.09 -25.96
N ARG A 123 19.09 6.80 -24.94
CA ARG A 123 19.84 7.06 -23.70
C ARG A 123 18.96 6.72 -22.52
N PHE A 124 19.46 5.90 -21.59
CA PHE A 124 18.71 5.56 -20.39
C PHE A 124 19.67 5.30 -19.22
N THR A 125 19.12 5.38 -18.01
CA THR A 125 19.83 5.04 -16.78
C THR A 125 19.06 3.94 -16.08
N THR A 126 19.75 2.99 -15.45
CA THR A 126 19.11 2.04 -14.55
C THR A 126 19.07 2.60 -13.15
N THR A 127 17.87 2.76 -12.61
CA THR A 127 17.64 3.28 -11.26
C THR A 127 17.09 2.16 -10.37
N ARG A 128 17.67 2.00 -9.19
CA ARG A 128 17.15 1.15 -8.11
C ARG A 128 16.79 2.06 -6.94
N THR A 129 15.51 2.09 -6.60
CA THR A 129 15.01 2.90 -5.48
C THR A 129 14.63 1.96 -4.34
N PRO A 130 15.34 1.99 -3.20
CA PRO A 130 14.93 1.22 -2.02
C PRO A 130 13.50 1.57 -1.64
N VAL A 131 12.69 0.56 -1.34
CA VAL A 131 11.33 0.73 -0.84
C VAL A 131 11.13 -0.09 0.43
N PRO A 132 10.21 0.32 1.32
CA PRO A 132 9.83 -0.49 2.46
C PRO A 132 9.35 -1.89 2.05
N MET A 133 9.38 -2.84 2.99
CA MET A 133 8.91 -4.21 2.79
C MET A 133 7.38 -4.25 2.81
N PRO A 134 6.68 -4.34 1.66
CA PRO A 134 5.23 -4.19 1.63
C PRO A 134 4.50 -5.33 2.36
N TRP A 135 5.11 -6.53 2.46
CA TRP A 135 4.56 -7.64 3.23
C TRP A 135 4.57 -7.39 4.73
N LYS A 136 5.57 -6.67 5.23
CA LYS A 136 5.67 -6.30 6.64
C LYS A 136 4.67 -5.18 6.96
N ILE A 137 4.60 -4.16 6.12
CA ILE A 137 3.62 -3.06 6.26
C ILE A 137 2.19 -3.63 6.31
N ALA A 138 1.83 -4.49 5.35
CA ALA A 138 0.50 -5.09 5.33
C ALA A 138 0.19 -5.86 6.62
N TYR A 139 1.15 -6.63 7.13
CA TYR A 139 1.00 -7.35 8.39
C TYR A 139 0.82 -6.44 9.60
N GLU A 140 1.58 -5.34 9.69
CA GLU A 140 1.45 -4.37 10.79
C GLU A 140 0.07 -3.72 10.82
N TRP A 141 -0.46 -3.35 9.65
CA TRP A 141 -1.83 -2.82 9.53
C TRP A 141 -2.91 -3.87 9.85
N ASP A 142 -2.73 -5.13 9.46
CA ASP A 142 -3.62 -6.22 9.86
C ASP A 142 -3.65 -6.37 11.38
N ARG A 143 -2.47 -6.36 12.03
CA ARG A 143 -2.36 -6.40 13.50
C ARG A 143 -3.00 -5.20 14.18
N PHE A 144 -2.83 -4.01 13.61
CA PHE A 144 -3.48 -2.81 14.14
C PHE A 144 -5.00 -2.90 14.00
N THR A 145 -5.49 -3.45 12.88
CA THR A 145 -6.93 -3.70 12.66
C THR A 145 -7.52 -4.62 13.72
N GLU A 146 -6.81 -5.70 14.09
CA GLU A 146 -7.21 -6.62 15.17
C GLU A 146 -7.32 -5.87 16.50
N ARG A 147 -6.29 -5.10 16.87
CA ARG A 147 -6.28 -4.31 18.12
C ARG A 147 -7.39 -3.27 18.18
N LEU A 148 -7.63 -2.57 17.07
CA LEU A 148 -8.71 -1.59 16.96
C LEU A 148 -10.09 -2.25 17.05
N THR A 149 -10.26 -3.43 16.44
CA THR A 149 -11.49 -4.23 16.55
C THR A 149 -11.80 -4.54 18.01
N ASP A 150 -10.78 -4.92 18.79
CA ASP A 150 -10.96 -5.22 20.20
C ASP A 150 -11.25 -3.99 21.04
N CYS A 151 -10.52 -2.91 20.79
CA CYS A 151 -10.68 -1.60 21.41
C CYS A 151 -12.10 -1.03 21.29
N PHE A 152 -12.81 -1.29 20.19
CA PHE A 152 -14.17 -0.77 19.99
C PHE A 152 -15.22 -1.26 20.99
N ARG A 153 -14.95 -2.35 21.72
CA ARG A 153 -15.85 -2.81 22.78
C ARG A 153 -15.79 -1.92 24.02
N ASP A 154 -14.65 -1.26 24.24
CA ASP A 154 -14.39 -0.41 25.39
C ASP A 154 -14.73 1.07 25.13
N VAL A 155 -15.01 1.44 23.87
CA VAL A 155 -15.57 2.75 23.52
C VAL A 155 -17.08 2.78 23.84
N THR A 156 -17.44 2.70 25.11
CA THR A 156 -18.83 2.65 25.60
C THR A 156 -19.53 4.02 25.56
N ASP A 157 -20.79 4.09 25.99
CA ASP A 157 -21.53 5.35 26.07
C ASP A 157 -20.74 6.47 26.78
N GLY A 158 -20.68 7.64 26.14
CA GLY A 158 -19.93 8.79 26.63
C GLY A 158 -18.41 8.69 26.51
N VAL A 159 -17.86 7.62 25.90
CA VAL A 159 -16.42 7.48 25.64
C VAL A 159 -16.10 7.95 24.23
N PHE A 160 -15.06 8.77 24.12
CA PHE A 160 -14.51 9.27 22.88
C PHE A 160 -13.08 8.78 22.70
N LEU A 161 -12.74 8.40 21.47
CA LEU A 161 -11.40 7.97 21.09
C LEU A 161 -11.05 8.65 19.77
N ILE A 162 -9.86 9.24 19.70
CA ILE A 162 -9.29 9.75 18.45
C ILE A 162 -8.00 9.02 18.20
N VAL A 163 -7.84 8.42 17.02
CA VAL A 163 -6.57 7.89 16.51
C VAL A 163 -6.12 8.81 15.38
N HIS A 164 -4.93 9.37 15.49
CA HIS A 164 -4.44 10.38 14.56
C HIS A 164 -2.97 10.18 14.21
N ALA A 165 -2.53 10.73 13.08
CA ALA A 165 -1.11 10.77 12.75
C ALA A 165 -0.36 11.67 13.75
N ALA A 166 0.80 11.22 14.20
CA ALA A 166 1.67 11.98 15.10
C ALA A 166 2.20 13.26 14.43
N ALA A 167 2.53 13.18 13.14
CA ALA A 167 3.08 14.29 12.38
C ALA A 167 2.02 15.35 11.98
N ASP A 168 0.76 14.94 11.85
CA ASP A 168 -0.34 15.82 11.49
C ASP A 168 -1.67 15.34 12.09
N PRO A 169 -2.08 15.88 13.25
CA PRO A 169 -3.31 15.47 13.92
C PRO A 169 -4.61 15.72 13.14
N ARG A 170 -4.56 16.40 11.98
CA ARG A 170 -5.72 16.55 11.07
C ARG A 170 -6.05 15.26 10.32
N ARG A 171 -5.10 14.34 10.21
CA ARG A 171 -5.30 13.00 9.65
C ARG A 171 -5.70 12.08 10.79
N TYR A 172 -7.01 11.92 10.99
CA TYR A 172 -7.53 11.16 12.12
C TYR A 172 -8.77 10.36 11.79
N VAL A 173 -9.05 9.38 12.64
CA VAL A 173 -10.38 8.79 12.79
C VAL A 173 -10.83 9.02 14.23
N GLN A 174 -12.06 9.52 14.40
CA GLN A 174 -12.65 9.81 15.70
C GLN A 174 -13.81 8.86 15.94
N PHE A 175 -13.99 8.45 17.18
CA PHE A 175 -15.05 7.59 17.64
C PHE A 175 -15.82 8.22 18.78
N ALA A 176 -17.15 8.08 18.75
CA ALA A 176 -18.03 8.45 19.85
C ALA A 176 -18.93 7.27 20.19
N GLY A 177 -18.80 6.76 21.41
CA GLY A 177 -19.66 5.71 21.93
C GLY A 177 -21.00 6.27 22.41
N ALA A 178 -22.08 5.68 21.94
CA ALA A 178 -23.45 5.93 22.39
C ALA A 178 -24.05 4.61 22.95
N PRO A 179 -25.22 4.65 23.61
CA PRO A 179 -25.81 3.47 24.24
C PRO A 179 -26.12 2.35 23.22
N ASP A 180 -26.59 2.72 22.02
CA ASP A 180 -27.02 1.79 20.97
C ASP A 180 -26.12 1.83 19.73
N ARG A 181 -25.07 2.66 19.71
CA ARG A 181 -24.24 2.90 18.52
C ARG A 181 -22.78 3.21 18.85
N LEU A 182 -21.91 2.96 17.88
CA LEU A 182 -20.57 3.51 17.79
C LEU A 182 -20.50 4.34 16.52
N TYR A 183 -20.26 5.64 16.67
CA TYR A 183 -20.04 6.55 15.56
C TYR A 183 -18.55 6.65 15.27
N ALA A 184 -18.21 6.66 13.98
CA ALA A 184 -16.87 6.89 13.48
C ALA A 184 -16.90 8.06 12.50
N GLU A 185 -15.91 8.93 12.58
CA GLU A 185 -15.73 10.09 11.71
C GLU A 185 -14.31 10.14 11.15
N ALA A 186 -14.19 10.62 9.91
CA ALA A 186 -12.93 10.83 9.22
C ALA A 186 -12.99 12.17 8.46
N PRO A 187 -11.99 13.06 8.58
CA PRO A 187 -12.00 14.33 7.85
C PRO A 187 -11.85 14.16 6.33
N GLY A 188 -12.47 15.08 5.58
CA GLY A 188 -12.30 15.21 4.13
C GLY A 188 -11.20 16.20 3.74
N THR A 189 -11.18 16.56 2.46
CA THR A 189 -10.25 17.52 1.87
C THR A 189 -10.35 18.94 2.43
N ASP A 190 -11.45 19.28 3.10
CA ASP A 190 -11.64 20.53 3.81
C ASP A 190 -10.74 20.69 5.04
N VAL A 191 -10.33 19.58 5.67
CA VAL A 191 -9.46 19.54 6.85
C VAL A 191 -8.08 18.92 6.52
N ALA A 192 -8.05 17.84 5.76
CA ALA A 192 -6.86 17.15 5.30
C ALA A 192 -6.76 17.28 3.77
N ALA A 193 -6.13 18.36 3.30
CA ALA A 193 -6.18 18.81 1.90
C ALA A 193 -5.74 17.77 0.84
N ASP A 194 -4.91 16.80 1.23
CA ASP A 194 -4.41 15.72 0.38
C ASP A 194 -5.12 14.38 0.61
N ALA A 195 -6.23 14.36 1.36
CA ALA A 195 -7.03 13.16 1.58
C ALA A 195 -7.55 12.58 0.26
N ASP A 196 -7.29 11.29 0.02
CA ASP A 196 -7.88 10.55 -1.10
C ASP A 196 -9.32 10.11 -0.76
N GLU A 197 -10.27 11.01 -0.98
CA GLU A 197 -11.71 10.76 -0.77
C GLU A 197 -12.29 9.64 -1.66
N PHE A 198 -11.60 9.25 -2.73
CA PHE A 198 -11.98 8.05 -3.47
C PHE A 198 -11.83 6.79 -2.61
N GLN A 199 -10.77 6.71 -1.78
CA GLN A 199 -10.60 5.60 -0.85
C GLN A 199 -11.69 5.59 0.22
N LEU A 200 -12.01 6.75 0.82
CA LEU A 200 -13.10 6.83 1.82
C LEU A 200 -14.41 6.26 1.26
N ARG A 201 -14.82 6.71 0.06
CA ARG A 201 -16.00 6.18 -0.62
C ARG A 201 -15.89 4.69 -0.97
N ARG A 202 -14.73 4.24 -1.45
CA ARG A 202 -14.46 2.82 -1.80
C ARG A 202 -14.63 1.90 -0.59
N PHE A 203 -14.35 2.39 0.60
CA PHE A 203 -14.48 1.65 1.87
C PHE A 203 -15.76 2.00 2.63
N ASP A 204 -16.84 2.34 1.91
CA ASP A 204 -18.19 2.53 2.46
C ASP A 204 -18.29 3.59 3.59
N TRP A 205 -17.46 4.62 3.55
CA TRP A 205 -17.72 5.83 4.33
C TRP A 205 -18.84 6.64 3.67
N ALA A 206 -19.77 7.14 4.48
CA ALA A 206 -20.81 8.06 4.04
C ALA A 206 -20.22 9.47 3.84
N GLU A 207 -20.62 10.12 2.75
CA GLU A 207 -20.14 11.44 2.37
C GLU A 207 -20.58 12.52 3.37
N PRO A 208 -19.78 13.60 3.53
CA PRO A 208 -20.17 14.75 4.35
C PRO A 208 -21.49 15.40 3.94
N GLU A 209 -22.23 15.87 4.93
CA GLU A 209 -23.44 16.68 4.78
C GLU A 209 -23.30 18.02 5.51
N VAL A 210 -24.21 18.97 5.26
CA VAL A 210 -24.17 20.32 5.90
C VAL A 210 -24.15 20.23 7.44
N THR A 211 -24.88 19.28 8.01
CA THR A 211 -24.95 19.06 9.47
C THR A 211 -23.88 18.10 10.00
N GLN A 212 -23.16 17.43 9.10
CA GLN A 212 -22.13 16.46 9.43
C GLN A 212 -20.96 16.62 8.44
N PRO A 213 -20.04 17.58 8.69
CA PRO A 213 -19.03 17.97 7.71
C PRO A 213 -17.91 16.93 7.52
N ASN A 214 -17.85 15.90 8.37
CA ASN A 214 -16.90 14.80 8.24
C ASN A 214 -17.53 13.61 7.52
N TRP A 215 -16.68 12.77 6.89
CA TRP A 215 -17.09 11.45 6.44
C TRP A 215 -17.49 10.61 7.64
N THR A 216 -18.54 9.79 7.50
CA THR A 216 -19.06 9.01 8.63
C THR A 216 -19.21 7.53 8.37
N SER A 217 -19.11 6.74 9.44
CA SER A 217 -19.52 5.36 9.48
C SER A 217 -20.14 5.10 10.85
N GLU A 218 -21.13 4.22 10.92
CA GLU A 218 -21.79 3.89 12.18
C GLU A 218 -21.95 2.38 12.33
N LEU A 219 -21.94 1.93 13.58
CA LEU A 219 -22.18 0.54 13.94
C LEU A 219 -23.24 0.49 15.05
N ARG A 220 -24.36 -0.18 14.78
CA ARG A 220 -25.39 -0.46 15.80
C ARG A 220 -24.87 -1.45 16.82
N ARG A 221 -25.29 -1.30 18.07
CA ARG A 221 -24.95 -2.16 19.21
C ARG A 221 -26.21 -2.82 19.80
N PRO A 222 -26.11 -4.06 20.29
CA PRO A 222 -24.92 -4.92 20.28
C PRO A 222 -24.53 -5.35 18.85
N ALA A 223 -23.24 -5.54 18.61
CA ALA A 223 -22.68 -5.94 17.31
C ALA A 223 -21.86 -7.23 17.43
N LEU A 224 -21.77 -7.97 16.33
CA LEU A 224 -20.89 -9.13 16.19
C LEU A 224 -19.43 -8.68 16.05
N THR A 225 -18.50 -9.55 16.46
CA THR A 225 -17.06 -9.33 16.25
C THR A 225 -16.72 -9.07 14.78
N SER A 226 -17.40 -9.71 13.84
CA SER A 226 -17.22 -9.48 12.41
C SER A 226 -17.64 -8.08 11.95
N GLU A 227 -18.62 -7.47 12.62
CA GLU A 227 -19.09 -6.12 12.31
C GLU A 227 -18.14 -5.07 12.88
N PHE A 228 -17.63 -5.27 14.11
CA PHE A 228 -16.52 -4.47 14.64
C PHE A 228 -15.29 -4.54 13.73
N ALA A 229 -14.92 -5.74 13.27
CA ALA A 229 -13.81 -5.91 12.34
C ALA A 229 -14.07 -5.23 10.99
N GLY A 230 -15.33 -5.16 10.55
CA GLY A 230 -15.75 -4.41 9.38
C GLY A 230 -15.50 -2.90 9.54
N LEU A 231 -15.94 -2.33 10.67
CA LEU A 231 -15.67 -0.92 10.98
C LEU A 231 -14.16 -0.64 11.10
N ALA A 232 -13.41 -1.51 11.78
CA ALA A 232 -11.97 -1.32 11.98
C ALA A 232 -11.21 -1.29 10.65
N ARG A 233 -11.56 -2.18 9.70
CA ARG A 233 -10.99 -2.16 8.34
C ARG A 233 -11.28 -0.85 7.60
N ARG A 234 -12.47 -0.27 7.75
CA ARG A 234 -12.81 1.03 7.14
C ARG A 234 -11.98 2.17 7.73
N CYS A 235 -11.77 2.17 9.05
CA CYS A 235 -10.95 3.16 9.74
C CYS A 235 -9.46 3.03 9.38
N VAL A 236 -8.95 1.80 9.30
CA VAL A 236 -7.58 1.53 8.84
C VAL A 236 -7.40 1.97 7.39
N ALA A 237 -8.37 1.73 6.51
CA ALA A 237 -8.30 2.23 5.15
C ALA A 237 -8.30 3.76 5.06
N ALA A 238 -9.06 4.46 5.91
CA ALA A 238 -8.96 5.92 6.00
C ALA A 238 -7.54 6.36 6.39
N LEU A 239 -6.98 5.79 7.45
CA LEU A 239 -5.63 6.12 7.94
C LEU A 239 -4.53 5.79 6.92
N HIS A 240 -4.54 4.57 6.38
CA HIS A 240 -3.49 4.06 5.50
C HIS A 240 -3.64 4.53 4.05
N GLU A 241 -4.82 4.30 3.46
CA GLU A 241 -5.05 4.51 2.02
C GLU A 241 -5.45 5.95 1.71
N ALA A 242 -6.35 6.54 2.51
CA ALA A 242 -6.83 7.89 2.24
C ALA A 242 -5.84 8.97 2.71
N TYR A 243 -5.18 8.76 3.85
CA TYR A 243 -4.24 9.74 4.43
C TYR A 243 -2.76 9.41 4.21
N GLY A 244 -2.45 8.26 3.60
CA GLY A 244 -1.08 7.90 3.23
C GLY A 244 -0.15 7.57 4.41
N ILE A 245 -0.70 7.25 5.59
CA ILE A 245 0.11 6.89 6.77
C ILE A 245 0.74 5.53 6.52
N THR A 246 2.08 5.46 6.54
CA THR A 246 2.78 4.27 6.04
C THR A 246 2.88 3.15 7.07
N SER A 247 2.96 3.50 8.36
CA SER A 247 3.01 2.55 9.47
C SER A 247 2.07 2.94 10.63
N PRO A 248 1.44 1.97 11.31
CA PRO A 248 0.70 2.24 12.55
C PRO A 248 1.54 2.88 13.66
N ASP A 249 2.86 2.73 13.66
CA ASP A 249 3.76 3.34 14.66
C ASP A 249 3.80 4.87 14.57
N GLU A 250 3.37 5.42 13.43
CA GLU A 250 3.18 6.85 13.21
C GLU A 250 1.88 7.39 13.82
N LEU A 251 1.03 6.52 14.40
CA LEU A 251 -0.23 6.91 15.02
C LEU A 251 -0.07 7.20 16.51
N ARG A 252 -0.91 8.09 17.01
CA ARG A 252 -1.11 8.36 18.44
C ARG A 252 -2.60 8.33 18.73
N TYR A 253 -2.94 8.22 20.01
CA TYR A 253 -4.33 8.30 20.41
C TYR A 253 -4.58 9.28 21.56
N ARG A 254 -5.83 9.75 21.62
CA ARG A 254 -6.37 10.44 22.77
C ARG A 254 -7.75 9.89 23.06
N ALA A 255 -8.03 9.59 24.31
CA ALA A 255 -9.35 9.17 24.71
C ALA A 255 -9.78 9.77 26.05
N TRP A 256 -11.09 9.96 26.18
CA TRP A 256 -11.71 10.46 27.39
C TRP A 256 -13.15 9.96 27.51
N SER A 257 -13.64 9.87 28.74
CA SER A 257 -15.07 9.72 29.04
C SER A 257 -15.64 11.06 29.46
N GLN A 258 -16.84 11.36 28.99
CA GLN A 258 -17.58 12.54 29.39
C GLN A 258 -19.08 12.20 29.53
N PRO A 259 -19.47 11.61 30.67
CA PRO A 259 -20.88 11.42 30.99
C PRO A 259 -21.64 12.75 31.03
N PHE A 260 -22.95 12.70 30.78
CA PHE A 260 -23.79 13.90 30.81
C PHE A 260 -23.67 14.64 32.15
N GLY A 261 -23.27 15.91 32.09
CA GLY A 261 -23.14 16.77 33.28
C GLY A 261 -21.85 16.56 34.09
N ALA A 262 -20.89 15.78 33.61
CA ALA A 262 -19.59 15.54 34.25
C ALA A 262 -18.42 16.11 33.46
N ASP A 263 -17.30 16.34 34.15
CA ASP A 263 -16.04 16.74 33.52
C ASP A 263 -15.40 15.56 32.76
N ALA A 264 -14.66 15.90 31.71
CA ALA A 264 -13.96 14.90 30.91
C ALA A 264 -12.83 14.24 31.72
N THR A 265 -12.79 12.92 31.73
CA THR A 265 -11.76 12.12 32.38
C THR A 265 -11.00 11.30 31.37
N ALA A 266 -9.67 11.30 31.41
CA ALA A 266 -8.84 10.50 30.49
C ALA A 266 -9.14 9.00 30.63
N VAL A 267 -9.13 8.29 29.50
CA VAL A 267 -9.33 6.83 29.43
C VAL A 267 -8.15 6.23 28.68
N GLU A 268 -7.63 5.11 29.18
CA GLU A 268 -6.49 4.41 28.58
C GLU A 268 -6.96 3.22 27.73
N PHE A 269 -6.32 3.03 26.59
CA PHE A 269 -6.54 1.90 25.68
C PHE A 269 -5.23 1.15 25.41
N PRO A 270 -4.65 0.47 26.43
CA PRO A 270 -3.36 -0.21 26.28
C PRO A 270 -3.40 -1.32 25.21
N GLY A 271 -4.58 -1.89 24.95
CA GLY A 271 -4.80 -2.88 23.89
C GLY A 271 -4.62 -2.34 22.47
N LEU A 272 -4.63 -1.01 22.27
CA LEU A 272 -4.44 -0.39 20.96
C LEU A 272 -2.98 -0.44 20.50
N GLY A 273 -2.03 -0.55 21.43
CA GLY A 273 -0.60 -0.58 21.15
C GLY A 273 -0.08 0.71 20.51
N LEU A 274 -0.64 1.85 20.91
CA LEU A 274 -0.22 3.20 20.54
C LEU A 274 0.11 4.00 21.81
N ASP A 275 0.94 5.03 21.66
CA ASP A 275 1.21 6.03 22.70
C ASP A 275 0.17 7.18 22.68
#